data_AF-T1CDJ1-F1
#
_entry.id   AF-T1CDJ1-F1
#
_cell.length_a   1.000
_cell.length_b   1.000
_cell.length_c   1.000
_cell.angle_alpha   90.00
_cell.angle_beta   90.00
_cell.angle_gamma   90.00
#
_symmetry.space_group_name_H-M   'P 1'
#
loop_
_entity.id
_entity.type
_entity.pdbx_description
1 polymer ?
#
loop_
_entity_poly.entity_id
_entity_poly.type
_entity_poly.pdbx_seq_one_letter_code
_entity_poly.pdbx_strand_id
1 'polypeptide(L)'
;FLVRDEKLYTPGLESDILLGITRQSIVQIAHDLGYPIVEKLISVNELLTADEVFFTGTYAEIAPVKEISHFLIGTEAPGPVTKQILNTFRRVVQGEEPKYAHWLTPVPGVALPVPRSRK
;
A
#
# COMPACT_ATOMS: atom_id res chain seq x y z
N PHE A 1 -4.23 1.67 -6.21
CA PHE A 1 -5.23 1.70 -5.13
C PHE A 1 -5.82 3.08 -5.06
N LEU A 2 -7.09 3.17 -4.72
CA LEU A 2 -7.72 4.41 -4.26
C LEU A 2 -8.34 4.16 -2.88
N VAL A 3 -8.41 5.22 -2.08
CA VAL A 3 -9.07 5.25 -0.78
C VAL A 3 -10.22 6.23 -0.87
N ARG A 4 -11.38 5.81 -0.39
CA ARG A 4 -12.56 6.67 -0.26
C ARG A 4 -13.33 6.25 0.98
N ASP A 5 -13.60 7.19 1.88
CA ASP A 5 -14.31 6.94 3.15
C ASP A 5 -13.66 5.80 3.95
N GLU A 6 -12.34 5.88 4.14
CA GLU A 6 -11.49 4.87 4.82
C GLU A 6 -11.53 3.45 4.22
N LYS A 7 -12.08 3.29 3.02
CA LYS A 7 -12.19 2.02 2.32
C LYS A 7 -11.26 1.99 1.11
N LEU A 8 -10.55 0.87 0.95
CA LEU A 8 -9.66 0.66 -0.19
C LEU A 8 -10.40 0.04 -1.36
N TYR A 9 -10.05 0.51 -2.54
CA TYR A 9 -10.47 -0.08 -3.80
C TYR A 9 -9.25 -0.30 -4.69
N THR A 10 -9.24 -1.44 -5.37
CA THR A 10 -8.17 -1.80 -6.30
C THR A 10 -8.74 -2.60 -7.46
N PRO A 11 -8.18 -2.52 -8.68
CA PRO A 11 -8.61 -3.38 -9.78
C PRO A 11 -8.41 -4.86 -9.43
N GLY A 12 -9.39 -5.69 -9.79
CA GLY A 12 -9.43 -7.13 -9.51
C GLY A 12 -9.04 -7.99 -10.71
N LEU A 13 -9.37 -9.28 -10.67
CA LEU A 13 -9.12 -10.26 -11.75
C LEU A 13 -9.73 -9.86 -13.10
N GLU A 14 -10.88 -9.18 -13.06
CA GLU A 14 -11.60 -8.71 -14.25
C GLU A 14 -10.91 -7.54 -14.96
N SER A 15 -9.79 -7.05 -14.41
CA SER A 15 -9.02 -5.93 -14.95
C SER A 15 -7.76 -6.43 -15.65
N ASP A 16 -7.40 -5.80 -16.77
CA ASP A 16 -6.15 -6.10 -17.50
C ASP A 16 -4.93 -5.52 -16.76
N ILE A 17 -4.61 -6.11 -15.61
CA ILE A 17 -3.50 -5.72 -14.75
C ILE A 17 -2.69 -6.93 -14.28
N LEU A 18 -1.42 -6.71 -13.95
CA LEU A 18 -0.63 -7.68 -13.20
C LEU A 18 -1.11 -7.73 -11.74
N LEU A 19 -1.44 -8.93 -11.26
CA LEU A 19 -1.74 -9.19 -9.86
C LEU A 19 -0.45 -9.26 -9.02
N GLY A 20 0.21 -8.11 -8.88
CA GLY A 20 1.54 -8.03 -8.27
C GLY A 20 1.60 -8.53 -6.82
N ILE A 21 2.74 -9.09 -6.43
CA ILE A 21 2.96 -9.59 -5.06
C ILE A 21 2.87 -8.47 -4.01
N THR A 22 3.39 -7.27 -4.29
CA THR A 22 3.24 -6.12 -3.38
C THR A 22 1.78 -5.73 -3.18
N ARG A 23 0.96 -5.80 -4.25
CA ARG A 23 -0.49 -5.58 -4.15
C ARG A 23 -1.11 -6.59 -3.19
N GLN A 24 -0.76 -7.88 -3.31
CA GLN A 24 -1.26 -8.92 -2.41
C GLN A 24 -0.86 -8.64 -0.95
N SER A 25 0.40 -8.26 -0.70
CA SER A 25 0.85 -7.84 0.63
C SER A 25 0.07 -6.64 1.17
N ILE A 26 -0.21 -5.64 0.33
CA ILE A 26 -0.99 -4.46 0.74
C ILE A 26 -2.43 -4.83 1.05
N VAL A 27 -3.06 -5.72 0.27
CA VAL A 27 -4.42 -6.21 0.57
C VAL A 27 -4.44 -6.91 1.93
N GLN A 28 -3.47 -7.79 2.20
CA GLN A 28 -3.38 -8.47 3.50
C GLN A 28 -3.15 -7.50 4.66
N ILE A 29 -2.20 -6.56 4.50
CA ILE A 29 -1.90 -5.54 5.53
C ILE A 29 -3.14 -4.67 5.80
N ALA A 30 -3.82 -4.20 4.77
CA ALA A 30 -5.00 -3.36 4.93
C ALA A 30 -6.15 -4.10 5.64
N HIS A 31 -6.38 -5.36 5.28
CA HIS A 31 -7.34 -6.23 5.98
C HIS A 31 -6.97 -6.39 7.46
N ASP A 32 -5.70 -6.64 7.75
CA ASP A 32 -5.19 -6.83 9.11
C ASP A 32 -5.22 -5.55 9.96
N LEU A 33 -5.20 -4.38 9.32
CA LEU A 33 -5.41 -3.07 9.96
C LEU A 33 -6.89 -2.72 10.13
N GLY A 34 -7.81 -3.55 9.64
CA GLY A 34 -9.26 -3.36 9.75
C GLY A 34 -9.88 -2.51 8.63
N TYR A 35 -9.13 -2.19 7.57
CA TYR A 35 -9.69 -1.45 6.45
C TYR A 35 -10.49 -2.37 5.51
N PRO A 36 -11.74 -2.02 5.16
CA PRO A 36 -12.46 -2.76 4.13
C PRO A 36 -11.79 -2.59 2.77
N ILE A 37 -11.78 -3.67 1.97
CA ILE A 37 -11.16 -3.69 0.64
C ILE A 37 -12.16 -4.24 -0.36
N VAL A 38 -12.27 -3.58 -1.51
CA VAL A 38 -13.07 -4.07 -2.63
C VAL A 38 -12.22 -4.15 -3.89
N GLU A 39 -12.16 -5.35 -4.46
CA GLU A 39 -11.60 -5.58 -5.78
C GLU A 39 -12.67 -5.34 -6.84
N LYS A 40 -12.51 -4.30 -7.67
CA LYS A 40 -13.47 -3.95 -8.72
C LYS A 40 -12.84 -3.12 -9.82
N LEU A 41 -13.51 -3.03 -10.98
CA LEU A 41 -13.17 -2.02 -11.98
C LEU A 41 -13.31 -0.61 -11.39
N ILE A 42 -12.33 0.23 -11.66
CA ILE A 42 -12.25 1.60 -11.17
C ILE A 42 -12.37 2.53 -12.37
N SER A 43 -13.35 3.43 -12.32
CA SER A 43 -13.50 4.48 -13.31
C SER A 43 -12.53 5.64 -13.07
N VAL A 44 -12.26 6.43 -14.11
CA VAL A 44 -11.47 7.66 -13.99
C VAL A 44 -12.09 8.63 -12.98
N ASN A 45 -13.42 8.78 -12.99
CA ASN A 45 -14.11 9.68 -12.07
C ASN A 45 -13.90 9.29 -10.60
N GLU A 46 -13.88 8.00 -10.29
CA GLU A 46 -13.59 7.52 -8.94
C GLU A 46 -12.15 7.82 -8.52
N LEU A 47 -11.18 7.76 -9.44
CA LEU A 47 -9.79 8.15 -9.14
C LEU A 47 -9.68 9.65 -8.84
N LEU A 48 -10.33 10.49 -9.66
CA LEU A 48 -10.27 11.95 -9.52
C LEU A 48 -11.00 12.48 -8.28
N THR A 49 -11.95 11.70 -7.76
CA THR A 49 -12.74 12.07 -6.57
C THR A 49 -12.33 11.30 -5.32
N ALA A 50 -11.28 10.49 -5.36
CA ALA A 50 -10.79 9.73 -4.22
C ALA A 50 -10.15 10.64 -3.16
N ASP A 51 -10.15 10.17 -1.91
CA ASP A 51 -9.49 10.87 -0.80
C ASP A 51 -7.98 10.63 -0.83
N GLU A 52 -7.55 9.43 -1.26
CA GLU A 52 -6.14 9.10 -1.48
C GLU A 52 -5.98 8.18 -2.70
N VAL A 53 -4.88 8.31 -3.43
CA VAL A 53 -4.51 7.37 -4.51
C VAL A 53 -3.04 7.01 -4.34
N PHE A 54 -2.69 5.73 -4.58
CA PHE A 54 -1.30 5.29 -4.57
C PHE A 54 -1.06 4.10 -5.50
N PHE A 55 0.16 4.01 -6.02
CA PHE A 55 0.68 2.86 -6.74
C PHE A 55 1.37 1.88 -5.79
N THR A 56 1.46 0.63 -6.22
CA THR A 56 2.25 -0.41 -5.54
C THR A 56 3.12 -1.15 -6.53
N GLY A 57 4.33 -1.52 -6.12
CA GLY A 57 5.19 -2.42 -6.89
C GLY A 57 6.46 -2.75 -6.12
N THR A 58 7.17 -3.80 -6.52
CA THR A 58 8.37 -4.24 -5.77
C THR A 58 9.43 -3.15 -5.67
N TYR A 59 9.68 -2.41 -6.76
CA TYR A 59 10.65 -1.31 -6.77
C TYR A 59 10.09 -0.03 -6.14
N ALA A 60 8.84 0.33 -6.46
CA ALA A 60 8.21 1.56 -6.00
C ALA A 60 7.66 1.48 -4.57
N GLU A 61 7.65 0.28 -3.97
CA GLU A 61 6.96 -0.05 -2.72
C GLU A 61 5.49 0.41 -2.74
N ILE A 62 5.19 1.51 -2.04
CA ILE A 62 3.95 2.27 -2.11
C ILE A 62 4.33 3.71 -2.49
N ALA A 63 3.81 4.18 -3.62
CA ALA A 63 4.04 5.53 -4.12
C ALA A 63 2.73 6.33 -4.10
N PRO A 64 2.55 7.29 -3.17
CA PRO A 64 1.38 8.14 -3.11
C PRO A 64 1.27 9.05 -4.34
N VAL A 65 0.04 9.27 -4.82
CA VAL A 65 -0.27 10.13 -5.95
C VAL A 65 -0.94 11.39 -5.44
N LYS A 66 -0.30 12.54 -5.67
CA LYS A 66 -0.79 13.85 -5.27
C LYS A 66 -1.75 14.48 -6.28
N GLU A 67 -1.53 14.21 -7.57
CA GLU A 67 -2.23 14.88 -8.67
C GLU A 67 -2.37 13.94 -9.86
N ILE A 68 -3.54 13.96 -10.51
CA ILE A 68 -3.83 13.23 -11.75
C ILE A 68 -4.36 14.24 -12.76
N SER A 69 -3.66 14.43 -13.88
CA SER A 69 -4.10 15.31 -14.97
C SER A 69 -4.56 16.71 -14.51
N HIS A 70 -3.81 17.34 -13.62
CA HIS A 70 -4.11 18.66 -13.04
C HIS A 70 -5.19 18.71 -11.96
N PHE A 71 -5.74 17.54 -11.58
CA PHE A 71 -6.65 17.41 -10.45
C PHE A 71 -5.86 16.94 -9.23
N LEU A 72 -5.88 17.76 -8.18
CA LEU A 72 -5.33 17.36 -6.87
C LEU A 72 -6.20 16.26 -6.28
N ILE A 73 -5.56 15.23 -5.75
CA ILE A 73 -6.22 14.10 -5.10
C ILE A 73 -6.14 14.31 -3.60
N GLY A 74 -7.30 14.30 -2.93
CA GLY A 74 -7.39 14.54 -1.50
C GLY A 74 -6.79 15.88 -1.05
N THR A 75 -6.46 15.93 0.24
CA THR A 75 -5.82 17.10 0.87
C THR A 75 -4.33 16.89 1.13
N GLU A 76 -3.88 15.63 1.23
CA GLU A 76 -2.50 15.25 1.50
C GLU A 76 -2.12 13.94 0.78
N ALA A 77 -0.85 13.82 0.40
CA ALA A 77 -0.29 12.62 -0.22
C ALA A 77 1.11 12.34 0.37
N PRO A 78 1.31 11.23 1.12
CA PRO A 78 0.30 10.24 1.50
C PRO A 78 -0.73 10.79 2.49
N GLY A 79 -1.99 10.40 2.33
CA GLY A 79 -3.00 10.60 3.36
C GLY A 79 -2.89 9.56 4.49
N PRO A 80 -3.79 9.62 5.48
CA PRO A 80 -3.66 8.87 6.72
C PRO A 80 -3.67 7.35 6.49
N VAL A 81 -4.55 6.84 5.62
CA VAL A 81 -4.68 5.41 5.34
C VAL A 81 -3.44 4.91 4.61
N THR A 82 -3.02 5.61 3.55
CA THR A 82 -1.80 5.26 2.80
C THR A 82 -0.57 5.30 3.70
N LYS A 83 -0.46 6.29 4.59
CA LYS A 83 0.65 6.43 5.52
C LYS A 83 0.70 5.29 6.53
N GLN A 84 -0.44 4.85 7.06
CA GLN A 84 -0.50 3.73 8.01
C GLN A 84 -0.10 2.41 7.34
N ILE A 85 -0.59 2.16 6.12
CA ILE A 85 -0.23 0.98 5.33
C ILE A 85 1.26 1.01 4.96
N LEU A 86 1.77 2.14 4.45
CA LEU A 86 3.17 2.31 4.09
C LEU A 86 4.11 2.08 5.29
N ASN A 87 3.77 2.64 6.45
CA ASN A 87 4.56 2.43 7.66
C ASN A 87 4.57 0.97 8.09
N THR A 88 3.43 0.27 7.96
CA THR A 88 3.35 -1.16 8.30
C THR A 88 4.15 -2.00 7.31
N PHE A 89 3.98 -1.76 6.00
CA PHE A 89 4.77 -2.43 4.96
C PHE A 89 6.27 -2.27 5.17
N ARG A 90 6.74 -1.06 5.52
CA ARG A 90 8.16 -0.80 5.83
C ARG A 90 8.68 -1.62 7.01
N ARG A 91 7.92 -1.70 8.10
CA ARG A 91 8.29 -2.53 9.26
C ARG A 91 8.32 -4.02 8.88
N VAL A 92 7.38 -4.46 8.04
CA VAL A 92 7.37 -5.83 7.51
C VAL A 92 8.65 -6.14 6.73
N VAL A 93 9.03 -5.33 5.74
CA VAL A 93 10.22 -5.60 4.92
C VAL A 93 11.54 -5.45 5.70
N GLN A 94 11.51 -4.74 6.83
CA GLN A 94 12.63 -4.63 7.78
C GLN A 94 12.68 -5.78 8.80
N GLY A 95 11.69 -6.68 8.81
CA GLY A 95 11.61 -7.78 9.78
C GLY A 95 11.15 -7.36 11.17
N GLU A 96 10.57 -6.17 11.32
CA GLU A 96 10.09 -5.62 12.59
C GLU A 96 8.64 -6.04 12.92
N GLU A 97 8.00 -6.81 12.03
CA GLU A 97 6.63 -7.31 12.22
C GLU A 97 6.58 -8.85 12.18
N PRO A 98 6.65 -9.53 13.35
CA PRO A 98 6.71 -10.99 13.45
C PRO A 98 5.56 -11.71 12.74
N LYS A 99 4.37 -11.09 12.69
CA LYS A 99 3.19 -11.63 11.99
C LYS A 99 3.47 -11.98 10.52
N TYR A 100 4.36 -11.24 9.87
CA TYR A 100 4.68 -11.38 8.46
C TYR A 100 6.06 -11.97 8.21
N ALA A 101 6.71 -12.54 9.25
CA ALA A 101 8.06 -13.11 9.12
C ALA A 101 8.15 -14.18 8.02
N HIS A 102 7.05 -14.90 7.75
CA HIS A 102 6.95 -15.89 6.68
C HIS A 102 7.06 -15.32 5.26
N TRP A 103 7.02 -14.00 5.06
CA TRP A 103 7.30 -13.34 3.78
C TRP A 103 8.77 -13.08 3.53
N LEU A 104 9.61 -13.24 4.56
CA LEU A 104 11.02 -12.85 4.51
C LEU A 104 11.91 -14.09 4.43
N THR A 105 12.85 -14.08 3.50
CA THR A 105 13.92 -15.07 3.44
C THR A 105 15.18 -14.47 4.06
N PRO A 106 15.60 -14.91 5.27
CA PRO A 106 16.84 -14.42 5.86
C PRO A 106 18.03 -14.90 5.03
N VAL A 107 18.96 -13.98 4.73
CA VAL A 107 20.22 -14.31 4.05
C VAL A 107 21.31 -14.51 5.11
N PRO A 108 21.87 -15.73 5.26
CA PRO A 108 22.91 -15.99 6.25
C PRO A 108 24.13 -15.08 6.07
N GLY A 109 24.70 -14.60 7.18
CA GLY A 109 25.91 -13.77 7.17
C GLY A 109 25.68 -12.27 6.96
N VAL A 110 24.45 -11.84 6.70
CA VAL A 110 24.05 -10.42 6.74
C VAL A 110 23.38 -10.16 8.09
N ALA A 111 23.97 -9.30 8.92
CA ALA A 111 23.31 -8.88 10.15
C ALA A 111 21.97 -8.21 9.79
N LEU A 112 20.89 -8.61 10.47
CA LEU A 112 19.61 -7.94 10.32
C LEU A 112 19.81 -6.44 10.57
N PRO A 113 19.26 -5.55 9.73
CA PRO A 113 19.36 -4.12 9.96
C PRO A 113 18.79 -3.83 11.35
N VAL A 114 19.65 -3.33 12.24
CA VAL A 114 19.24 -2.95 13.60
C VAL A 114 18.17 -1.87 13.47
N PRO A 115 17.01 -1.99 14.14
CA PRO A 115 15.97 -0.97 14.12
C PRO A 115 16.59 0.38 14.44
N ARG A 116 16.49 1.34 13.53
CA ARG A 116 16.95 2.71 13.80
C ARG A 116 16.05 3.28 14.88
N SER A 117 16.56 3.33 16.11
CA SER A 117 15.99 4.13 17.21
C SER A 117 15.58 5.49 16.65
N ARG A 118 14.27 5.76 16.59
CA ARG A 118 13.75 7.09 16.24
C ARG A 118 14.30 8.08 17.27
N LYS A 119 15.06 9.09 16.80
CA LYS A 119 15.29 10.33 17.55
C LYS A 119 14.09 11.24 17.41
#